data_AF-T0SEJ1-F1
#
_entry.id   AF-T0SEJ1-F1
#
_cell.length_a   1.000
_cell.length_b   1.000
_cell.length_c   1.000
_cell.angle_alpha   90.00
_cell.angle_beta   90.00
_cell.angle_gamma   90.00
#
_symmetry.space_group_name_H-M   'P 1'
#
loop_
_entity.id
_entity.type
_entity.pdbx_description
1 polymer ?
#
loop_
_entity_poly.entity_id
_entity_poly.type
_entity_poly.pdbx_seq_one_letter_code
_entity_poly.pdbx_strand_id
1 'polypeptide(L)'
;MNKLFLLLSFIFGSLLLTQLPVQADANFSIKKNENQYQTKDASFYDLLIPTDSTAQLSLTISNNESQTNKFKVSLYNGLTNNLEQISYAAPSKATLPFPSTSTTLSQLNAETTEVEIAENQSKEVLLNLTRPSVSSPGIILGAIYVSKVPNNVEQEENKNQKIVNHYSAEIPVVIRTQPSSTAQLDLQLTEVTAGVTNKNKSGILAKLANPTSWVMPHLSISTKVYQQDNNKLLYQSTDENLDMAPSFYF
;
A
#
# COMPACT_ATOMS: atom_id res chain seq x y z
N MET A 1 -15.37 -62.64 -24.75
CA MET A 1 -16.15 -61.66 -23.95
C MET A 1 -15.32 -61.37 -22.70
N ASN A 2 -14.73 -60.21 -22.42
CA ASN A 2 -14.82 -58.88 -22.98
C ASN A 2 -13.41 -58.24 -22.99
N LYS A 3 -12.79 -58.15 -24.17
CA LYS A 3 -11.73 -57.18 -24.46
C LYS A 3 -12.44 -55.88 -24.84
N LEU A 4 -12.93 -55.11 -23.86
CA LEU A 4 -13.60 -53.83 -24.17
C LEU A 4 -13.52 -52.76 -23.06
N PHE A 5 -12.73 -52.94 -22.01
CA PHE A 5 -12.64 -51.96 -20.91
C PHE A 5 -11.32 -51.17 -20.84
N LEU A 6 -10.51 -51.22 -21.90
CA LEU A 6 -9.17 -50.62 -21.94
C LEU A 6 -9.00 -49.47 -22.96
N LEU A 7 -10.11 -48.90 -23.45
CA LEU A 7 -10.10 -47.85 -24.49
C LEU A 7 -10.86 -46.57 -24.12
N LEU A 8 -11.29 -46.41 -22.87
CA LEU A 8 -11.97 -45.18 -22.39
C LEU A 8 -11.26 -44.47 -21.22
N SER A 9 -9.99 -44.78 -20.98
CA SER A 9 -9.16 -44.13 -19.94
C SER A 9 -7.99 -43.31 -20.52
N PHE A 10 -7.99 -43.04 -21.83
CA PHE A 10 -6.83 -42.43 -22.51
C PHE A 10 -7.14 -41.16 -23.33
N ILE A 11 -8.25 -40.47 -23.01
CA ILE A 11 -8.59 -39.16 -23.60
C ILE A 11 -9.11 -38.24 -22.50
N PHE A 12 -8.27 -37.93 -21.52
CA PHE A 12 -8.42 -36.71 -20.70
C PHE A 12 -7.08 -36.28 -20.08
N GLY A 13 -5.97 -36.68 -20.73
CA GLY A 13 -4.60 -36.40 -20.32
C GLY A 13 -3.88 -35.58 -21.38
N SER A 14 -4.38 -34.38 -21.68
CA SER A 14 -3.61 -33.31 -22.33
C SER A 14 -4.43 -32.02 -22.42
N LEU A 15 -4.99 -31.54 -21.32
CA LEU A 15 -5.15 -30.09 -21.20
C LEU A 15 -3.84 -29.58 -20.62
N LEU A 16 -2.86 -29.38 -21.51
CA LEU A 16 -1.77 -28.48 -21.20
C LEU A 16 -2.41 -27.15 -20.81
N LEU A 17 -2.34 -26.84 -19.52
CA LEU A 17 -2.35 -25.47 -19.05
C LEU A 17 -1.10 -24.81 -19.66
N THR A 18 -1.18 -24.40 -20.92
CA THR A 18 -0.33 -23.30 -21.36
C THR A 18 -0.78 -22.12 -20.53
N GLN A 19 -0.06 -21.85 -19.46
CA GLN A 19 -0.04 -20.53 -18.87
C GLN A 19 0.38 -19.62 -20.01
N LEU A 20 -0.59 -18.99 -20.68
CA LEU A 20 -0.29 -17.81 -21.46
C LEU A 20 0.45 -16.90 -20.48
N PRO A 21 1.68 -16.48 -20.76
CA PRO A 21 2.26 -15.40 -20.00
C PRO A 21 1.27 -14.26 -20.12
N VAL A 22 0.60 -13.93 -19.01
CA VAL A 22 -0.01 -12.62 -18.87
C VAL A 22 1.20 -11.70 -18.90
N GLN A 23 1.49 -11.18 -20.08
CA GLN A 23 2.48 -10.14 -20.27
C GLN A 23 1.89 -8.91 -19.58
N ALA A 24 2.06 -8.86 -18.26
CA ALA A 24 2.01 -7.60 -17.55
C ALA A 24 3.03 -6.73 -18.25
N ASP A 25 2.55 -5.66 -18.86
CA ASP A 25 3.33 -4.69 -19.58
C ASP A 25 4.23 -3.97 -18.56
N ALA A 26 5.30 -4.63 -18.11
CA ALA A 26 6.26 -4.12 -17.13
C ALA A 26 7.25 -3.20 -17.85
N ASN A 27 6.67 -2.15 -18.44
CA ASN A 27 7.32 -1.11 -19.22
C ASN A 27 8.44 -0.38 -18.45
N PHE A 28 8.38 -0.40 -17.11
CA PHE A 28 9.52 -0.07 -16.25
C PHE A 28 9.52 -0.96 -15.00
N SER A 29 10.67 -1.04 -14.34
CA SER A 29 10.80 -1.69 -13.04
C SER A 29 11.52 -0.78 -12.04
N ILE A 30 11.30 -1.05 -10.76
CA ILE A 30 11.97 -0.34 -9.67
C ILE A 30 12.63 -1.35 -8.73
N LYS A 31 13.79 -0.98 -8.21
CA LYS A 31 14.55 -1.79 -7.26
C LYS A 31 15.01 -0.92 -6.10
N LYS A 32 14.74 -1.38 -4.88
CA LYS A 32 15.32 -0.82 -3.65
C LYS A 32 16.84 -0.97 -3.69
N ASN A 33 17.58 0.10 -3.46
CA ASN A 33 19.02 0.03 -3.25
C ASN A 33 19.33 -0.23 -1.76
N GLU A 34 20.58 -0.52 -1.44
CA GLU A 34 20.99 -0.74 -0.06
C GLU A 34 20.98 0.56 0.75
N ASN A 35 20.69 0.46 2.04
CA ASN A 35 20.78 1.58 2.96
C ASN A 35 21.45 1.12 4.26
N GLN A 36 22.37 1.94 4.74
CA GLN A 36 23.19 1.66 5.93
C GLN A 36 22.39 1.47 7.23
N TYR A 37 21.15 1.97 7.29
CA TYR A 37 20.28 1.90 8.47
C TYR A 37 19.26 0.75 8.42
N GLN A 38 19.40 -0.18 7.46
CA GLN A 38 18.51 -1.31 7.31
C GLN A 38 18.61 -2.27 8.51
N THR A 39 17.46 -2.64 9.10
CA THR A 39 17.40 -3.52 10.28
C THR A 39 17.25 -5.00 9.94
N LYS A 40 16.87 -5.33 8.70
CA LYS A 40 16.74 -6.70 8.20
C LYS A 40 16.82 -6.75 6.68
N ASP A 41 17.26 -7.88 6.13
CA ASP A 41 17.20 -8.10 4.69
C ASP A 41 15.75 -8.27 4.22
N ALA A 42 15.34 -7.44 3.26
CA ALA A 42 13.97 -7.36 2.74
C ALA A 42 13.93 -6.59 1.41
N SER A 43 12.91 -6.86 0.58
CA SER A 43 12.64 -6.10 -0.65
C SER A 43 12.15 -4.67 -0.41
N PHE A 44 11.84 -4.32 0.84
CA PHE A 44 11.38 -3.00 1.28
C PHE A 44 12.36 -2.36 2.27
N TYR A 45 12.17 -1.07 2.55
CA TYR A 45 12.94 -0.36 3.55
C TYR A 45 12.40 -0.61 4.96
N ASP A 46 13.22 -1.20 5.82
CA ASP A 46 12.96 -1.33 7.26
C ASP A 46 14.14 -0.68 7.98
N LEU A 47 13.96 0.57 8.41
CA LEU A 47 15.06 1.46 8.79
C LEU A 47 14.98 1.86 10.24
N LEU A 48 16.14 1.87 10.90
CA LEU A 48 16.33 2.51 12.20
C LEU A 48 17.39 3.59 12.05
N ILE A 49 16.94 4.81 11.75
CA ILE A 49 17.82 5.96 11.58
C ILE A 49 18.30 6.40 12.98
N PRO A 50 19.56 6.76 13.20
CA PRO A 50 20.03 7.32 14.47
C PRO A 50 19.51 8.72 14.74
N THR A 51 19.49 9.15 16.01
CA THR A 51 19.17 10.54 16.38
C THR A 51 20.14 11.54 15.76
N ASP A 52 19.62 12.71 15.38
CA ASP A 52 20.39 13.81 14.76
C ASP A 52 21.08 13.49 13.42
N SER A 53 20.67 12.41 12.74
CA SER A 53 21.18 12.01 11.43
C SER A 53 20.15 12.23 10.33
N THR A 54 20.62 12.49 9.11
CA THR A 54 19.80 12.36 7.90
C THR A 54 19.95 10.97 7.32
N ALA A 55 18.93 10.51 6.60
CA ALA A 55 19.01 9.30 5.80
C ALA A 55 18.75 9.65 4.34
N GLN A 56 19.30 8.86 3.43
CA GLN A 56 18.99 8.96 2.02
C GLN A 56 18.47 7.61 1.57
N LEU A 57 17.21 7.57 1.15
CA LEU A 57 16.70 6.40 0.43
C LEU A 57 17.16 6.49 -1.00
N SER A 58 17.48 5.36 -1.61
CA SER A 58 17.67 5.32 -3.06
C SER A 58 16.97 4.14 -3.72
N LEU A 59 16.64 4.33 -4.98
CA LEU A 59 16.07 3.28 -5.80
C LEU A 59 16.65 3.38 -7.20
N THR A 60 16.78 2.24 -7.84
CA THR A 60 17.08 2.16 -9.27
C THR A 60 15.76 2.03 -10.02
N ILE A 61 15.53 2.90 -10.99
CA ILE A 61 14.41 2.81 -11.94
C ILE A 61 15.00 2.37 -13.28
N SER A 62 14.46 1.30 -13.85
CA SER A 62 14.86 0.77 -15.16
C SER A 62 13.73 1.01 -16.15
N ASN A 63 14.01 1.81 -17.19
CA ASN A 63 13.10 2.02 -18.31
C ASN A 63 13.35 0.93 -19.36
N ASN A 64 12.42 -0.01 -19.48
CA ASN A 64 12.55 -1.16 -20.38
C ASN A 64 11.86 -0.92 -21.74
N GLU A 65 11.39 0.31 -21.99
CA GLU A 65 10.77 0.69 -23.25
C GLU A 65 11.80 1.19 -24.27
N SER A 66 11.41 1.19 -25.53
CA SER A 66 12.14 1.74 -26.69
C SER A 66 11.93 3.26 -26.88
N GLN A 67 11.66 3.98 -25.79
CA GLN A 67 11.53 5.44 -25.80
C GLN A 67 12.01 6.02 -24.47
N THR A 68 12.45 7.27 -24.50
CA THR A 68 12.75 8.03 -23.28
C THR A 68 11.46 8.30 -22.51
N ASN A 69 11.48 8.06 -21.20
CA ASN A 69 10.33 8.24 -20.32
C ASN A 69 10.68 9.12 -19.12
N LYS A 70 9.70 9.92 -18.69
CA LYS A 70 9.77 10.72 -17.46
C LYS A 70 9.07 10.01 -16.32
N PHE A 71 9.67 10.05 -15.14
CA PHE A 71 9.13 9.44 -13.92
C PHE A 71 9.07 10.48 -12.81
N LYS A 72 8.02 10.39 -11.98
CA LYS A 72 7.87 11.14 -10.73
C LYS A 72 8.08 10.18 -9.57
N VAL A 73 8.91 10.58 -8.62
CA VAL A 73 9.22 9.84 -7.41
C VAL A 73 8.86 10.70 -6.20
N SER A 74 8.02 10.18 -5.31
CA SER A 74 7.53 10.89 -4.12
C SER A 74 7.36 9.93 -2.95
N LEU A 75 7.25 10.46 -1.73
CA LEU A 75 6.89 9.67 -0.55
C LEU A 75 5.39 9.72 -0.30
N TYR A 76 4.78 8.54 -0.18
CA TYR A 76 3.36 8.36 0.12
C TYR A 76 3.18 7.86 1.56
N ASN A 77 2.03 8.17 2.15
CA ASN A 77 1.69 7.77 3.51
C ASN A 77 1.01 6.41 3.53
N GLY A 78 1.33 5.59 4.53
CA GLY A 78 0.62 4.33 4.78
C GLY A 78 -0.74 4.58 5.41
N LEU A 79 -1.75 3.88 4.90
CA LEU A 79 -3.15 4.00 5.33
C LEU A 79 -3.90 2.69 5.16
N THR A 80 -5.08 2.59 5.74
CA THR A 80 -5.99 1.45 5.52
C THR A 80 -7.03 1.81 4.46
N ASN A 81 -7.08 1.04 3.38
CA ASN A 81 -8.05 1.26 2.31
C ASN A 81 -9.45 0.76 2.68
N ASN A 82 -10.41 0.91 1.77
CA ASN A 82 -11.80 0.44 1.91
C ASN A 82 -11.98 -1.08 1.80
N LEU A 83 -10.89 -1.82 1.58
CA LEU A 83 -10.82 -3.28 1.68
C LEU A 83 -10.06 -3.69 2.95
N GLU A 84 -9.91 -2.75 3.88
CA GLU A 84 -9.30 -2.95 5.19
C GLU A 84 -7.86 -3.51 5.11
N GLN A 85 -7.11 -3.10 4.08
CA GLN A 85 -5.73 -3.47 3.85
C GLN A 85 -4.81 -2.25 3.85
N ILE A 86 -3.54 -2.48 4.21
CA ILE A 86 -2.51 -1.46 4.05
C ILE A 86 -2.38 -1.06 2.58
N SER A 87 -2.39 0.23 2.34
CA SER A 87 -2.15 0.86 1.04
C SER A 87 -1.39 2.16 1.24
N TYR A 88 -0.97 2.77 0.13
CA TYR A 88 -0.20 4.01 0.15
C TYR A 88 -0.84 5.03 -0.76
N ALA A 89 -0.98 6.26 -0.26
CA ALA A 89 -1.51 7.35 -1.08
C ALA A 89 -0.74 8.65 -0.88
N ALA A 90 -0.84 9.51 -1.89
CA ALA A 90 -0.31 10.85 -1.86
C ALA A 90 -0.91 11.64 -0.68
N PRO A 91 -0.14 12.55 -0.06
CA PRO A 91 -0.65 13.40 1.01
C PRO A 91 -1.87 14.19 0.55
N SER A 92 -2.99 14.02 1.25
CA SER A 92 -4.24 14.75 1.05
C SER A 92 -5.03 14.85 2.36
N LYS A 93 -6.17 15.54 2.35
CA LYS A 93 -7.08 15.58 3.51
C LYS A 93 -7.54 14.18 3.94
N ALA A 94 -7.66 13.24 3.01
CA ALA A 94 -8.09 11.87 3.27
C ALA A 94 -6.97 10.99 3.89
N THR A 95 -5.72 11.46 3.86
CA THR A 95 -4.56 10.73 4.39
C THR A 95 -3.96 11.42 5.62
N LEU A 96 -4.73 12.29 6.28
CA LEU A 96 -4.28 12.94 7.51
C LEU A 96 -4.18 11.89 8.62
N PRO A 97 -3.13 11.93 9.44
CA PRO A 97 -2.97 10.98 10.53
C PRO A 97 -3.97 11.24 11.66
N PHE A 98 -4.24 10.19 12.42
CA PHE A 98 -4.97 10.22 13.68
C PHE A 98 -4.15 9.57 14.81
N PRO A 99 -3.83 10.27 15.90
CA PRO A 99 -4.08 11.69 16.13
C PRO A 99 -3.32 12.57 15.13
N SER A 100 -3.80 13.81 14.91
CA SER A 100 -3.21 14.76 13.96
C SER A 100 -1.78 15.18 14.29
N THR A 101 -1.33 14.91 15.51
CA THR A 101 0.05 15.12 15.98
C THR A 101 1.01 14.05 15.49
N SER A 102 0.54 12.95 14.91
CA SER A 102 1.40 11.86 14.46
C SER A 102 2.15 12.26 13.19
N THR A 103 3.38 11.78 13.05
CA THR A 103 4.22 12.05 11.89
C THR A 103 3.96 11.05 10.77
N THR A 104 3.83 11.54 9.54
CA THR A 104 3.69 10.69 8.35
C THR A 104 4.96 10.69 7.50
N LEU A 105 5.12 9.69 6.62
CA LEU A 105 6.33 9.55 5.81
C LEU A 105 6.52 10.75 4.87
N SER A 106 5.44 11.24 4.24
CA SER A 106 5.49 12.40 3.34
C SER A 106 5.90 13.71 4.02
N GLN A 107 5.85 13.78 5.35
CA GLN A 107 6.35 14.94 6.11
C GLN A 107 7.88 14.92 6.25
N LEU A 108 8.52 13.76 6.10
CA LEU A 108 9.98 13.63 6.19
C LEU A 108 10.69 14.13 4.93
N ASN A 109 9.97 14.11 3.80
CA ASN A 109 10.30 14.78 2.55
C ASN A 109 9.03 14.94 1.70
N ALA A 110 8.65 16.19 1.45
CA ALA A 110 7.48 16.54 0.63
C ALA A 110 7.82 16.77 -0.86
N GLU A 111 9.10 16.72 -1.22
CA GLU A 111 9.56 16.93 -2.58
C GLU A 111 9.14 15.78 -3.50
N THR A 112 8.90 16.13 -4.76
CA THR A 112 8.73 15.17 -5.84
C THR A 112 9.91 15.30 -6.78
N THR A 113 10.66 14.22 -6.96
CA THR A 113 11.78 14.17 -7.89
C THR A 113 11.28 13.74 -9.26
N GLU A 114 11.55 14.56 -10.27
CA GLU A 114 11.34 14.20 -11.67
C GLU A 114 12.64 13.71 -12.29
N VAL A 115 12.59 12.56 -12.97
CA VAL A 115 13.74 11.98 -13.66
C VAL A 115 13.36 11.53 -15.05
N GLU A 116 14.17 11.88 -16.03
CA GLU A 116 14.06 11.40 -17.41
C GLU A 116 15.08 10.27 -17.63
N ILE A 117 14.61 9.12 -18.11
CA ILE A 117 15.43 7.92 -18.32
C ILE A 117 15.28 7.51 -19.78
N ALA A 118 16.39 7.44 -20.51
CA ALA A 118 16.37 7.03 -21.91
C ALA A 118 15.90 5.58 -22.06
N GLU A 119 15.57 5.20 -23.28
CA GLU A 119 15.21 3.83 -23.62
C GLU A 119 16.26 2.81 -23.13
N ASN A 120 15.80 1.68 -22.59
CA ASN A 120 16.65 0.59 -22.09
C ASN A 120 17.75 1.02 -21.10
N GLN A 121 17.59 2.15 -20.40
CA GLN A 121 18.52 2.66 -19.40
C GLN A 121 17.95 2.54 -17.99
N SER A 122 18.85 2.59 -17.01
CA SER A 122 18.50 2.68 -15.59
C SER A 122 19.11 3.93 -14.97
N LYS A 123 18.42 4.53 -14.01
CA LYS A 123 18.94 5.62 -13.19
C LYS A 123 18.66 5.37 -11.72
N GLU A 124 19.65 5.67 -10.89
CA GLU A 124 19.45 5.79 -9.45
C GLU A 124 18.81 7.13 -9.13
N VAL A 125 17.79 7.10 -8.28
CA VAL A 125 17.11 8.27 -7.73
C VAL A 125 17.32 8.29 -6.23
N LEU A 126 17.64 9.47 -5.70
CA LEU A 126 17.91 9.70 -4.28
C LEU A 126 16.77 10.51 -3.67
N LEU A 127 16.31 10.10 -2.50
CA LEU A 127 15.32 10.81 -1.68
C LEU A 127 15.96 11.08 -0.32
N ASN A 128 16.24 12.34 -0.04
CA ASN A 128 16.71 12.75 1.29
C ASN A 128 15.55 12.64 2.28
N LEU A 129 15.81 12.09 3.46
CA LEU A 129 14.86 12.02 4.56
C LEU A 129 15.38 12.84 5.73
N THR A 130 14.51 13.71 6.24
CA THR A 130 14.71 14.32 7.55
C THR A 130 14.30 13.32 8.61
N ARG A 131 15.14 13.12 9.64
CA ARG A 131 14.76 12.28 10.77
C ARG A 131 13.48 12.82 11.44
N PRO A 132 12.49 11.96 11.73
CA PRO A 132 11.33 12.35 12.52
C PRO A 132 11.74 12.70 13.97
N SER A 133 11.23 13.83 14.48
CA SER A 133 11.35 14.19 15.90
C SER A 133 10.30 13.45 16.75
N VAL A 134 10.33 12.12 16.74
CA VAL A 134 9.38 11.27 17.47
C VAL A 134 10.11 10.49 18.55
N SER A 135 9.73 10.73 19.81
CA SER A 135 10.31 10.04 20.97
C SER A 135 9.56 8.75 21.32
N SER A 136 8.27 8.67 21.01
CA SER A 136 7.43 7.50 21.30
C SER A 136 7.82 6.28 20.44
N PRO A 137 7.85 5.07 21.02
CA PRO A 137 8.09 3.85 20.26
C PRO A 137 6.99 3.56 19.24
N GLY A 138 7.39 3.20 18.02
CA GLY A 138 6.49 3.01 16.92
C GLY A 138 7.20 2.89 15.58
N ILE A 139 6.40 2.96 14.53
CA ILE A 139 6.81 3.02 13.15
C ILE A 139 6.09 4.17 12.42
N ILE A 140 6.78 4.77 11.47
CA ILE A 140 6.19 5.59 10.43
C ILE A 140 6.12 4.72 9.18
N LEU A 141 4.90 4.52 8.68
CA LEU A 141 4.63 3.66 7.54
C LEU A 141 4.34 4.50 6.29
N GLY A 142 4.87 4.08 5.15
CA GLY A 142 4.57 4.65 3.86
C GLY A 142 5.26 3.89 2.74
N ALA A 143 5.42 4.54 1.59
CA ALA A 143 6.13 3.98 0.46
C ALA A 143 6.86 5.05 -0.35
N ILE A 144 7.94 4.66 -1.01
CA ILE A 144 8.44 5.36 -2.19
C ILE A 144 7.48 5.01 -3.32
N TYR A 145 6.83 6.02 -3.89
CA TYR A 145 5.91 5.85 -5.01
C TYR A 145 6.54 6.41 -6.28
N VAL A 146 6.56 5.58 -7.32
CA VAL A 146 7.08 5.93 -8.65
C VAL A 146 5.93 5.87 -9.64
N SER A 147 5.76 6.94 -10.40
CA SER A 147 4.78 6.99 -11.49
C SER A 147 5.43 7.44 -12.78
N LYS A 148 5.05 6.80 -13.89
CA LYS A 148 5.43 7.25 -15.23
C LYS A 148 4.57 8.46 -15.60
N VAL A 149 5.20 9.54 -16.06
CA VAL A 149 4.51 10.70 -16.64
C VAL A 149 4.03 10.30 -18.04
N PRO A 150 2.74 10.44 -18.37
CA PRO A 150 2.26 10.13 -19.72
C PRO A 150 2.94 11.02 -20.77
N ASN A 151 3.46 10.41 -21.83
CA ASN A 151 4.13 11.14 -22.93
C ASN A 151 3.14 11.96 -23.78
N ASN A 152 1.83 11.72 -23.65
CA ASN A 152 0.77 12.38 -24.42
C ASN A 152 -0.04 13.33 -23.54
N VAL A 153 0.49 14.53 -23.30
CA VAL A 153 -0.30 15.69 -22.86
C VAL A 153 -0.47 16.64 -24.04
N GLU A 154 -0.85 16.12 -25.20
CA GLU A 154 -1.54 16.92 -26.21
C GLU A 154 -3.04 16.70 -25.98
N GLN A 155 -3.68 17.73 -25.41
CA GLN A 155 -5.12 17.90 -25.51
C GLN A 155 -5.48 18.00 -27.00
N GLU A 156 -5.81 16.87 -27.62
CA GLU A 156 -6.65 16.90 -28.80
C GLU A 156 -8.11 16.76 -28.36
N GLU A 157 -8.90 17.78 -28.72
CA GLU A 157 -10.33 17.94 -28.54
C GLU A 157 -11.18 16.88 -29.28
N ASN A 158 -10.83 15.60 -29.16
CA ASN A 158 -11.60 14.52 -29.76
C ASN A 158 -12.44 13.81 -28.67
N LYS A 159 -13.77 13.93 -28.82
CA LYS A 159 -14.86 13.36 -27.98
C LYS A 159 -14.90 11.83 -27.87
N ASN A 160 -13.76 11.14 -28.02
CA ASN A 160 -13.63 9.71 -27.81
C ASN A 160 -12.78 9.47 -26.56
N GLN A 161 -13.41 8.97 -25.50
CA GLN A 161 -12.78 8.63 -24.23
C GLN A 161 -11.68 7.57 -24.47
N LYS A 162 -10.44 8.00 -24.70
CA LYS A 162 -9.28 7.11 -24.69
C LYS A 162 -8.88 6.87 -23.24
N ILE A 163 -8.80 5.60 -22.83
CA ILE A 163 -8.26 5.20 -21.54
C ILE A 163 -6.77 5.57 -21.53
N VAL A 164 -6.37 6.48 -20.64
CA VAL A 164 -4.96 6.78 -20.38
C VAL A 164 -4.50 5.88 -19.23
N ASN A 165 -3.63 4.92 -19.55
CA ASN A 165 -3.05 4.04 -18.53
C ASN A 165 -1.97 4.79 -17.74
N HIS A 166 -2.16 4.85 -16.42
CA HIS A 166 -1.15 5.33 -15.49
C HIS A 166 -0.45 4.13 -14.87
N TYR A 167 0.83 3.96 -15.18
CA TYR A 167 1.66 2.92 -14.57
C TYR A 167 2.40 3.49 -13.36
N SER A 168 2.28 2.81 -12.23
CA SER A 168 2.99 3.11 -11.00
C SER A 168 3.52 1.86 -10.32
N ALA A 169 4.56 2.04 -9.53
CA ALA A 169 5.16 1.02 -8.70
C ALA A 169 5.59 1.65 -7.37
N GLU A 170 5.67 0.83 -6.33
CA GLU A 170 5.97 1.30 -4.99
C GLU A 170 6.94 0.37 -4.24
N ILE A 171 7.77 0.97 -3.38
CA ILE A 171 8.63 0.25 -2.44
C ILE A 171 8.18 0.67 -1.04
N PRO A 172 7.63 -0.25 -0.22
CA PRO A 172 7.25 0.08 1.15
C PRO A 172 8.43 0.60 1.97
N VAL A 173 8.12 1.50 2.90
CA VAL A 173 9.07 2.12 3.81
C VAL A 173 8.51 2.07 5.22
N VAL A 174 9.28 1.48 6.12
CA VAL A 174 9.05 1.43 7.56
C VAL A 174 10.21 2.15 8.23
N ILE A 175 9.91 3.28 8.89
CA ILE A 175 10.88 3.96 9.75
C ILE A 175 10.57 3.61 11.20
N ARG A 176 11.45 2.88 11.86
CA ARG A 176 11.37 2.57 13.29
C ARG A 176 11.83 3.78 14.09
N THR A 177 11.05 4.17 15.09
CA THR A 177 11.42 5.29 15.97
C THR A 177 12.35 4.85 17.10
N GLN A 178 12.38 3.55 17.44
CA GLN A 178 13.19 2.97 18.51
C GLN A 178 13.78 1.60 18.11
N PRO A 179 14.96 1.19 18.65
CA PRO A 179 15.62 -0.07 18.31
C PRO A 179 14.82 -1.31 18.70
N SER A 180 14.14 -1.25 19.86
CA SER A 180 13.34 -2.34 20.39
C SER A 180 12.18 -1.79 21.17
N SER A 181 10.98 -2.28 20.88
CA SER A 181 9.79 -1.95 21.65
C SER A 181 8.71 -3.00 21.41
N THR A 182 7.92 -3.25 22.44
CA THR A 182 6.72 -4.08 22.32
C THR A 182 5.64 -3.27 21.63
N ALA A 183 4.98 -3.84 20.63
CA ALA A 183 3.86 -3.18 19.96
C ALA A 183 2.75 -2.92 20.99
N GLN A 184 2.34 -1.66 21.11
CA GLN A 184 1.17 -1.27 21.88
C GLN A 184 0.02 -1.10 20.91
N LEU A 185 -1.03 -1.90 21.07
CA LEU A 185 -2.22 -1.86 20.22
C LEU A 185 -3.38 -1.32 21.05
N ASP A 186 -4.11 -0.33 20.52
CA ASP A 186 -5.27 0.28 21.16
C ASP A 186 -6.33 0.60 20.10
N LEU A 187 -7.17 -0.38 19.73
CA LEU A 187 -8.21 -0.16 18.72
C LEU A 187 -9.39 0.58 19.35
N GLN A 188 -9.77 1.72 18.77
CA GLN A 188 -10.84 2.57 19.28
C GLN A 188 -12.05 2.60 18.34
N LEU A 189 -13.25 2.42 18.89
CA LEU A 189 -14.51 2.72 18.19
C LEU A 189 -14.83 4.20 18.35
N THR A 190 -14.75 4.96 17.26
CA THR A 190 -14.86 6.43 17.29
C THR A 190 -16.23 6.93 16.87
N GLU A 191 -16.93 6.19 16.01
CA GLU A 191 -18.23 6.60 15.49
C GLU A 191 -19.07 5.38 15.12
N VAL A 192 -20.39 5.46 15.32
CA VAL A 192 -21.36 4.48 14.82
C VAL A 192 -22.49 5.24 14.14
N THR A 193 -22.74 4.95 12.87
CA THR A 193 -23.77 5.61 12.06
C THR A 193 -24.60 4.60 11.28
N ALA A 194 -25.80 5.00 10.88
CA ALA A 194 -26.53 4.29 9.84
C ALA A 194 -26.08 4.81 8.47
N GLY A 195 -25.81 3.92 7.52
CA GLY A 195 -25.32 4.30 6.20
C GLY A 195 -25.45 3.19 5.17
N VAL A 196 -24.69 3.32 4.09
CA VAL A 196 -24.62 2.33 3.00
C VAL A 196 -23.23 1.69 3.03
N THR A 197 -23.20 0.37 3.11
CA THR A 197 -21.98 -0.44 3.09
C THR A 197 -21.32 -0.43 1.71
N ASN A 198 -20.06 -0.85 1.63
CA ASN A 198 -19.31 -1.03 0.37
C ASN A 198 -19.99 -2.01 -0.62
N LYS A 199 -21.01 -2.76 -0.19
CA LYS A 199 -21.82 -3.67 -1.02
C LYS A 199 -23.14 -3.05 -1.48
N ASN A 200 -23.29 -1.73 -1.40
CA ASN A 200 -24.51 -0.98 -1.74
C ASN A 200 -25.76 -1.44 -0.96
N LYS A 201 -25.57 -1.83 0.31
CA LYS A 201 -26.67 -2.22 1.21
C LYS A 201 -26.71 -1.29 2.41
N SER A 202 -27.92 -0.90 2.83
CA SER A 202 -28.11 -0.20 4.10
C SER A 202 -27.56 -1.02 5.26
N GLY A 203 -26.87 -0.38 6.19
CA GLY A 203 -26.23 -1.05 7.32
C GLY A 203 -25.83 -0.08 8.43
N ILE A 204 -25.26 -0.66 9.48
CA ILE A 204 -24.63 0.07 10.58
C ILE A 204 -23.14 0.12 10.28
N LEU A 205 -22.59 1.32 10.22
CA LEU A 205 -21.18 1.58 9.94
C LEU A 205 -20.49 1.94 11.25
N ALA A 206 -19.39 1.26 11.53
CA ALA A 206 -18.53 1.54 12.68
C ALA A 206 -17.21 2.11 12.17
N LYS A 207 -16.83 3.28 12.66
CA LYS A 207 -15.55 3.91 12.36
C LYS A 207 -14.54 3.53 13.43
N LEU A 208 -13.48 2.86 13.03
CA LEU A 208 -12.44 2.39 13.92
C LEU A 208 -11.19 3.24 13.74
N ALA A 209 -10.45 3.44 14.83
CA ALA A 209 -9.20 4.17 14.83
C ALA A 209 -8.08 3.36 15.51
N ASN A 210 -6.90 3.38 14.89
CA ASN A 210 -5.66 2.97 15.49
C ASN A 210 -4.87 4.25 15.81
N PRO A 211 -4.97 4.77 17.04
CA PRO A 211 -4.23 5.95 17.48
C PRO A 211 -2.75 5.66 17.70
N THR A 212 -2.34 4.39 17.72
CA THR A 212 -0.97 3.97 18.02
C THR A 212 -0.08 4.06 16.79
N SER A 213 1.23 4.19 17.01
CA SER A 213 2.22 4.17 15.94
C SER A 213 2.62 2.75 15.51
N TRP A 214 1.75 1.75 15.64
CA TRP A 214 2.01 0.37 15.24
C TRP A 214 1.01 -0.09 14.19
N VAL A 215 1.44 -0.94 13.25
CA VAL A 215 0.49 -1.68 12.39
C VAL A 215 -0.24 -2.71 13.26
N MET A 216 -1.54 -2.88 13.06
CA MET A 216 -2.30 -4.02 13.58
C MET A 216 -2.52 -5.02 12.44
N PRO A 217 -1.64 -6.01 12.26
CA PRO A 217 -1.79 -6.99 11.19
C PRO A 217 -2.77 -8.08 11.59
N HIS A 218 -3.45 -8.68 10.62
CA HIS A 218 -4.32 -9.86 10.81
C HIS A 218 -5.39 -9.67 11.89
N LEU A 219 -5.95 -8.47 11.98
CA LEU A 219 -7.01 -8.13 12.91
C LEU A 219 -8.28 -8.94 12.58
N SER A 220 -8.91 -9.46 13.64
CA SER A 220 -10.25 -10.05 13.60
C SER A 220 -11.18 -9.20 14.45
N ILE A 221 -12.30 -8.78 13.86
CA ILE A 221 -13.27 -7.90 14.49
C ILE A 221 -14.59 -8.63 14.60
N SER A 222 -15.06 -8.83 15.83
CA SER A 222 -16.40 -9.37 16.10
C SER A 222 -17.36 -8.23 16.46
N THR A 223 -18.36 -8.01 15.62
CA THR A 223 -19.35 -6.95 15.80
C THR A 223 -20.67 -7.54 16.25
N LYS A 224 -21.29 -6.93 17.27
CA LYS A 224 -22.64 -7.27 17.75
C LYS A 224 -23.45 -6.01 17.99
N VAL A 225 -24.68 -5.99 17.49
CA VAL A 225 -25.62 -4.88 17.66
C VAL A 225 -26.82 -5.37 18.45
N TYR A 226 -27.16 -4.64 19.51
CA TYR A 226 -28.24 -4.98 20.41
C TYR A 226 -29.35 -3.92 20.37
N GLN A 227 -30.59 -4.36 20.56
CA GLN A 227 -31.70 -3.46 20.81
C GLN A 227 -31.55 -2.82 22.19
N GLN A 228 -31.68 -1.50 22.26
CA GLN A 228 -31.39 -0.71 23.47
C GLN A 228 -32.26 -1.10 24.68
N ASP A 229 -33.56 -1.34 24.47
CA ASP A 229 -34.52 -1.48 25.56
C ASP A 229 -34.49 -2.85 26.25
N ASN A 230 -34.05 -3.90 25.55
CA ASN A 230 -34.14 -5.29 26.02
C ASN A 230 -32.88 -6.12 25.78
N ASN A 231 -31.78 -5.51 25.30
CA ASN A 231 -30.52 -6.18 24.95
C ASN A 231 -30.69 -7.38 24.00
N LYS A 232 -31.73 -7.39 23.15
CA LYS A 232 -31.90 -8.43 22.14
C LYS A 232 -30.85 -8.23 21.04
N LEU A 233 -30.08 -9.27 20.73
CA LEU A 233 -29.15 -9.25 19.60
C LEU A 233 -29.93 -9.08 18.28
N LEU A 234 -29.57 -8.05 17.52
CA LEU A 234 -30.16 -7.73 16.21
C LEU A 234 -29.25 -8.16 15.06
N TYR A 235 -27.95 -7.88 15.17
CA TYR A 235 -26.97 -8.18 14.14
C TYR A 235 -25.67 -8.70 14.75
N GLN A 236 -25.01 -9.57 14.01
CA GLN A 236 -23.67 -10.04 14.32
C GLN A 236 -22.88 -10.23 13.02
N SER A 237 -21.63 -9.82 13.01
CA SER A 237 -20.68 -10.11 11.95
C SER A 237 -19.30 -10.42 12.53
N THR A 238 -18.45 -11.04 11.70
CA THR A 238 -17.03 -11.20 12.00
C THR A 238 -16.27 -10.97 10.72
N ASP A 239 -15.33 -10.05 10.79
CA ASP A 239 -14.42 -9.69 9.71
C ASP A 239 -13.01 -10.13 10.14
N GLU A 240 -12.26 -10.75 9.24
CA GLU A 240 -10.98 -11.39 9.52
C GLU A 240 -9.93 -10.97 8.49
N ASN A 241 -8.66 -11.11 8.85
CA ASN A 241 -7.51 -10.79 8.01
C ASN A 241 -7.48 -9.32 7.57
N LEU A 242 -7.87 -8.42 8.46
CA LEU A 242 -7.80 -6.98 8.25
C LEU A 242 -6.43 -6.46 8.69
N ASP A 243 -5.91 -5.43 8.03
CA ASP A 243 -4.70 -4.75 8.44
C ASP A 243 -4.98 -3.26 8.69
N MET A 244 -4.61 -2.79 9.87
CA MET A 244 -4.76 -1.39 10.23
C MET A 244 -3.42 -0.65 10.23
N ALA A 245 -3.35 0.43 9.46
CA ALA A 245 -2.18 1.30 9.42
C ALA A 245 -1.99 2.02 10.76
N PRO A 246 -0.74 2.40 11.11
CA PRO A 246 -0.48 3.23 12.27
C PRO A 246 -1.17 4.58 12.13
N SER A 247 -1.62 5.13 13.25
CA SER A 247 -2.14 6.49 13.34
C SER A 247 -3.20 6.80 12.28
N PHE A 248 -4.19 5.94 12.09
CA PHE A 248 -5.16 6.02 11.00
C PHE A 248 -6.58 5.61 11.45
N TYR A 249 -7.59 6.01 10.68
CA TYR A 249 -8.98 5.59 10.83
C TYR A 249 -9.45 4.82 9.60
N PHE A 250 -10.38 3.87 9.75
CA PHE A 250 -11.15 3.36 8.61
C PHE A 250 -12.63 3.18 8.98
#